data_AF-A2F9M4-F1
#
_entry.id   AF-A2F9M4-F1
#
_cell.length_a   1.000
_cell.length_b   1.000
_cell.length_c   1.000
_cell.angle_alpha   90.00
_cell.angle_beta   90.00
_cell.angle_gamma   90.00
#
_symmetry.space_group_name_H-M   'P 1'
#
loop_
_entity.id
_entity.type
_entity.pdbx_description
1 polymer ?
#
loop_
_entity_poly.entity_id
_entity_poly.type
_entity_poly.pdbx_seq_one_letter_code
_entity_poly.pdbx_strand_id
1 'polypeptide(L)'
;MLNQVLETQVTEQKTPSIESNEENKKIKNEDKKNLGVSSMGARTYSSPHLLISKPLQNLVNANSSYYIGLFEFPQGSEPRIIWDLPTTAVMDLHQFLLYVVNFPTDLRLAFYRPRPTVIKSEYMGTHFIAIYVSIPDAEARGFSRSIVLVLGNKHQTIMQYIYANLLDKFMSYAVSLQDAAAEIFPKEISVYAASLNKVLKTEPNSVKLLESKLDELENTLRKVEVEAAPESEAIPRDPYFFVEICNELRPIRQLTKFDDIIPSLTSFVQSLPSDITLTNAIWKSSTGISGLLSNAMTGDCKKFNEIVKSQVIYNCLFTLFSGHSLYVLSSSSSEYTSVAKKIAALCPYGVQFPVVEIANRTKITQIIVGLDYDHQKDPFSSFLFLDSMKFEGYITPPDSILLKDKPAIENHTSPVIVMLLYTQIKKIYNRFVRKAVEMSSRSQQTLARMNTQMLSVGFSPSDSPIIRNWARIADANANITSTSINCFL
;
A
#
# COMPACT_ATOMS: atom_id res chain seq x y z
N MET A 1 13.77 -36.45 17.53
CA MET A 1 13.19 -35.64 18.63
C MET A 1 12.69 -34.35 17.99
N LEU A 2 11.51 -34.44 17.37
CA LEU A 2 10.22 -33.93 17.85
C LEU A 2 10.12 -32.41 17.71
N ASN A 3 9.62 -32.01 16.54
CA ASN A 3 8.99 -30.72 16.26
C ASN A 3 7.78 -30.52 17.19
N GLN A 4 7.61 -29.33 17.74
CA GLN A 4 6.32 -28.87 18.23
C GLN A 4 5.93 -27.57 17.52
N VAL A 5 4.95 -27.78 16.64
CA VAL A 5 4.08 -26.78 16.02
C VAL A 5 3.04 -26.39 17.08
N LEU A 6 2.88 -25.09 17.32
CA LEU A 6 1.75 -24.54 18.06
C LEU A 6 0.67 -24.15 17.05
N GLU A 7 -0.29 -25.06 16.86
CA GLU A 7 -1.57 -24.78 16.21
C GLU A 7 -2.50 -24.14 17.26
N THR A 8 -2.87 -22.88 17.06
CA THR A 8 -3.91 -22.23 17.86
C THR A 8 -5.25 -22.45 17.16
N GLN A 9 -6.14 -23.17 17.81
CA GLN A 9 -7.50 -23.47 17.36
C GLN A 9 -8.35 -22.20 17.30
N VAL A 10 -9.02 -21.99 16.17
CA VAL A 10 -10.10 -21.02 15.99
C VAL A 10 -11.38 -21.67 16.50
N THR A 11 -11.91 -21.15 17.60
CA THR A 11 -13.20 -21.58 18.17
C THR A 11 -14.31 -20.79 17.49
N GLU A 12 -15.16 -21.46 16.73
CA GLU A 12 -16.40 -20.91 16.19
C GLU A 12 -17.36 -20.58 17.34
N GLN A 13 -17.65 -19.29 17.56
CA GLN A 13 -18.74 -18.86 18.43
C GLN A 13 -20.07 -18.95 17.68
N LYS A 14 -20.92 -19.88 18.13
CA LYS A 14 -22.33 -19.99 17.76
C LYS A 14 -23.12 -18.80 18.31
N THR A 15 -23.85 -18.15 17.43
CA THR A 15 -24.89 -17.15 17.72
C THR A 15 -26.02 -17.77 18.55
N PRO A 16 -26.46 -17.17 19.67
CA PRO A 16 -27.69 -17.60 20.33
C PRO A 16 -28.91 -17.02 19.61
N SER A 17 -29.86 -17.90 19.33
CA SER A 17 -31.20 -17.62 18.86
C SER A 17 -31.98 -16.79 19.89
N ILE A 18 -32.64 -15.73 19.40
CA ILE A 18 -33.57 -14.88 20.15
C ILE A 18 -34.90 -15.63 20.26
N GLU A 19 -35.27 -16.02 21.49
CA GLU A 19 -36.64 -16.42 21.83
C GLU A 19 -37.42 -15.20 22.30
N SER A 20 -38.51 -14.93 21.59
CA SER A 20 -39.57 -13.99 21.93
C SER A 20 -40.42 -14.53 23.07
N ASN A 21 -40.59 -13.76 24.15
CA ASN A 21 -41.71 -13.94 25.08
C ASN A 21 -42.41 -12.59 25.31
N GLU A 22 -43.59 -12.47 24.71
CA GLU A 22 -44.64 -11.59 25.17
C GLU A 22 -45.24 -12.19 26.45
N GLU A 23 -45.35 -11.42 27.54
CA GLU A 23 -46.58 -11.45 28.33
C GLU A 23 -46.74 -10.22 29.22
N ASN A 24 -47.99 -9.75 29.23
CA ASN A 24 -48.52 -8.58 29.91
C ASN A 24 -48.52 -8.70 31.44
N LYS A 25 -48.36 -7.56 32.14
CA LYS A 25 -49.32 -7.16 33.20
C LYS A 25 -49.19 -5.71 33.66
N LYS A 26 -50.31 -4.98 33.46
CA LYS A 26 -50.78 -3.77 34.17
C LYS A 26 -50.48 -3.79 35.67
N ILE A 27 -49.98 -2.69 36.25
CA ILE A 27 -50.43 -2.12 37.54
C ILE A 27 -50.25 -0.58 37.59
N LYS A 28 -51.39 0.10 37.75
CA LYS A 28 -51.76 1.35 38.45
C LYS A 28 -50.88 2.62 38.43
N ASN A 29 -51.57 3.68 37.98
CA ASN A 29 -51.42 5.08 38.39
C ASN A 29 -51.46 5.25 39.92
N GLU A 30 -50.61 6.13 40.44
CA GLU A 30 -51.01 7.07 41.51
C GLU A 30 -50.08 8.28 41.54
N ASP A 31 -50.72 9.44 41.76
CA ASP A 31 -50.17 10.79 41.78
C ASP A 31 -49.04 11.01 42.79
N LYS A 32 -48.10 11.91 42.46
CA LYS A 32 -47.65 12.97 43.38
C LYS A 32 -46.74 14.03 42.73
N LYS A 33 -47.31 15.24 42.70
CA LYS A 33 -46.73 16.53 43.14
C LYS A 33 -45.49 17.09 42.41
N ASN A 34 -45.79 18.06 41.53
CA ASN A 34 -45.30 19.45 41.51
C ASN A 34 -44.06 19.75 42.37
N LEU A 35 -42.92 19.93 41.68
CA LEU A 35 -41.86 20.87 42.07
C LEU A 35 -41.52 21.71 40.84
N GLY A 36 -41.70 23.02 40.99
CA GLY A 36 -41.53 24.00 39.93
C GLY A 36 -40.08 24.07 39.48
N VAL A 37 -39.86 23.86 38.18
CA VAL A 37 -38.60 24.14 37.51
C VAL A 37 -38.73 25.50 36.83
N SER A 38 -37.91 26.43 37.32
CA SER A 38 -37.68 27.74 36.74
C SER A 38 -37.23 27.60 35.28
N SER A 39 -37.98 28.24 34.39
CA SER A 39 -37.66 28.38 32.97
C SER A 39 -36.42 29.28 32.81
N MET A 40 -35.23 28.68 32.79
CA MET A 40 -34.05 29.33 32.21
C MET A 40 -34.13 29.21 30.68
N GLY A 41 -34.01 30.36 30.03
CA GLY A 41 -34.25 30.54 28.61
C GLY A 41 -33.46 29.59 27.72
N ALA A 42 -34.18 28.96 26.78
CA ALA A 42 -33.60 28.32 25.61
C ALA A 42 -32.83 29.38 24.81
N ARG A 43 -31.51 29.42 24.98
CA ARG A 43 -30.63 30.12 24.04
C ARG A 43 -30.55 29.25 22.78
N THR A 44 -31.35 29.60 21.79
CA THR A 44 -31.11 29.17 20.41
C THR A 44 -29.79 29.79 19.95
N TYR A 45 -28.74 28.99 19.97
CA TYR A 45 -27.48 29.36 19.34
C TYR A 45 -27.49 28.86 17.92
N SER A 46 -27.66 29.79 16.99
CA SER A 46 -27.30 29.63 15.59
C SER A 46 -25.86 29.11 15.51
N SER A 47 -25.65 27.97 14.86
CA SER A 47 -24.32 27.47 14.49
C SER A 47 -23.47 28.64 13.99
N PRO A 48 -22.29 28.91 14.58
CA PRO A 48 -21.39 29.88 14.00
C PRO A 48 -21.09 29.40 12.59
N HIS A 49 -21.39 30.26 11.63
CA HIS A 49 -21.09 30.10 10.23
C HIS A 49 -19.76 29.37 10.06
N LEU A 50 -19.78 28.30 9.26
CA LEU A 50 -18.63 27.82 8.51
C LEU A 50 -17.87 29.06 8.02
N LEU A 51 -16.81 29.44 8.74
CA LEU A 51 -15.78 30.30 8.20
C LEU A 51 -15.10 29.43 7.15
N ILE A 52 -15.70 29.41 5.97
CA ILE A 52 -15.09 28.99 4.73
C ILE A 52 -13.82 29.83 4.66
N SER A 53 -12.70 29.23 5.07
CA SER A 53 -11.38 29.75 4.82
C SER A 53 -11.34 30.16 3.36
N LYS A 54 -10.96 31.42 3.08
CA LYS A 54 -10.83 31.94 1.72
C LYS A 54 -10.21 30.87 0.83
N PRO A 55 -10.79 30.58 -0.35
CA PRO A 55 -10.38 29.41 -1.07
C PRO A 55 -8.97 29.63 -1.61
N LEU A 56 -8.04 28.75 -1.26
CA LEU A 56 -6.89 28.42 -2.10
C LEU A 56 -7.41 27.73 -3.38
N GLN A 57 -8.25 28.42 -4.17
CA GLN A 57 -8.97 27.83 -5.32
C GLN A 57 -8.14 27.72 -6.60
N ASN A 58 -6.88 28.15 -6.59
CA ASN A 58 -6.15 28.32 -7.85
C ASN A 58 -5.06 27.30 -8.16
N LEU A 59 -4.91 26.16 -7.45
CA LEU A 59 -3.76 25.28 -7.76
C LEU A 59 -3.91 23.75 -7.62
N VAL A 60 -5.11 23.18 -7.48
CA VAL A 60 -5.26 21.73 -7.58
C VAL A 60 -6.46 21.40 -8.47
N ASN A 61 -6.18 20.79 -9.62
CA ASN A 61 -7.20 20.25 -10.53
C ASN A 61 -8.22 19.43 -9.72
N ALA A 62 -9.49 19.85 -9.73
CA ALA A 62 -10.62 19.23 -9.04
C ALA A 62 -10.97 17.80 -9.50
N ASN A 63 -10.09 17.16 -10.28
CA ASN A 63 -10.22 15.82 -10.82
C ASN A 63 -9.21 14.85 -10.21
N SER A 64 -8.86 15.01 -8.93
CA SER A 64 -8.06 13.99 -8.26
C SER A 64 -8.93 12.76 -8.03
N SER A 65 -8.51 11.61 -8.57
CA SER A 65 -9.17 10.30 -8.35
C SER A 65 -9.02 9.80 -6.90
N TYR A 66 -8.35 10.59 -6.06
CA TYR A 66 -8.04 10.32 -4.69
C TYR A 66 -8.87 11.19 -3.76
N TYR A 67 -9.26 10.64 -2.61
CA TYR A 67 -9.62 11.42 -1.44
C TYR A 67 -8.40 11.48 -0.53
N ILE A 68 -8.06 12.67 -0.02
CA ILE A 68 -7.17 12.78 1.12
C ILE A 68 -7.75 13.77 2.12
N GLY A 69 -7.71 13.41 3.39
CA GLY A 69 -8.25 14.25 4.45
C GLY A 69 -7.59 13.99 5.79
N LEU A 70 -7.53 15.03 6.59
CA LEU A 70 -7.20 15.01 8.00
C LEU A 70 -8.41 15.48 8.79
N PHE A 71 -8.85 14.64 9.72
CA PHE A 71 -9.99 14.94 10.57
C PHE A 71 -9.74 14.58 12.02
N GLU A 72 -10.43 15.29 12.89
CA GLU A 72 -10.45 15.10 14.32
C GLU A 72 -11.77 14.43 14.72
N PHE A 73 -11.71 13.57 15.73
CA PHE A 73 -12.90 13.00 16.35
C PHE A 73 -12.94 13.38 17.84
N PRO A 74 -13.56 14.51 18.20
CA PRO A 74 -13.79 14.86 19.60
C PRO A 74 -14.83 13.91 20.21
N GLN A 75 -14.65 13.58 21.49
CA GLN A 75 -15.51 12.64 22.17
C GLN A 75 -16.95 13.18 22.26
N GLY A 76 -17.92 12.41 21.76
CA GLY A 76 -19.34 12.77 21.83
C GLY A 76 -19.75 13.86 20.84
N SER A 77 -18.93 14.14 19.82
CA SER A 77 -19.28 15.05 18.72
C SER A 77 -19.16 14.37 17.36
N GLU A 78 -19.64 15.04 16.32
CA GLU A 78 -19.42 14.62 14.93
C GLU A 78 -17.94 14.78 14.53
N PRO A 79 -17.45 14.01 13.54
CA PRO A 79 -16.11 14.19 12.98
C PRO A 79 -15.93 15.62 12.44
N ARG A 80 -14.81 16.25 12.82
CA ARG A 80 -14.45 17.59 12.38
C ARG A 80 -13.36 17.52 11.33
N ILE A 81 -13.64 18.02 10.13
CA ILE A 81 -12.61 18.14 9.07
C ILE A 81 -11.63 19.25 9.45
N ILE A 82 -10.35 18.91 9.58
CA ILE A 82 -9.27 19.88 9.80
C ILE A 82 -8.78 20.41 8.44
N TRP A 83 -8.68 19.51 7.47
CA TRP A 83 -8.23 19.77 6.11
C TRP A 83 -8.57 18.59 5.20
N ASP A 84 -8.94 18.85 3.96
CA ASP A 84 -9.09 17.83 2.92
C ASP A 84 -8.80 18.41 1.53
N LEU A 85 -8.59 17.52 0.57
CA LEU A 85 -8.61 17.88 -0.85
C LEU A 85 -9.98 17.56 -1.45
N PRO A 86 -10.57 18.47 -2.25
CA PRO A 86 -11.79 18.19 -2.99
C PRO A 86 -11.65 16.93 -3.86
N THR A 87 -12.69 16.10 -3.87
CA THR A 87 -12.66 14.82 -4.57
C THR A 87 -14.03 14.40 -5.09
N THR A 88 -14.01 13.51 -6.10
CA THR A 88 -15.18 12.73 -6.54
C THR A 88 -15.05 11.24 -6.18
N ALA A 89 -14.00 10.88 -5.44
CA ALA A 89 -13.72 9.49 -5.06
C ALA A 89 -14.69 8.97 -3.99
N VAL A 90 -15.24 9.86 -3.14
CA VAL A 90 -16.18 9.56 -2.06
C VAL A 90 -17.54 10.16 -2.42
N MET A 91 -18.61 9.35 -2.39
CA MET A 91 -19.95 9.82 -2.77
C MET A 91 -20.64 10.61 -1.64
N ASP A 92 -20.53 10.12 -0.42
CA ASP A 92 -21.08 10.76 0.78
C ASP A 92 -19.95 10.93 1.81
N LEU A 93 -19.39 12.13 1.86
CA LEU A 93 -18.25 12.44 2.72
C LEU A 93 -18.61 12.29 4.20
N HIS A 94 -19.80 12.72 4.62
CA HIS A 94 -20.18 12.68 6.02
C HIS A 94 -20.32 11.23 6.53
N GLN A 95 -21.04 10.39 5.78
CA GLN A 95 -21.16 8.97 6.12
C GLN A 95 -19.82 8.23 6.03
N PHE A 96 -18.98 8.59 5.06
CA PHE A 96 -17.62 8.05 4.97
C PHE A 96 -16.79 8.40 6.21
N LEU A 97 -16.82 9.66 6.67
CA LEU A 97 -16.10 10.08 7.88
C LEU A 97 -16.63 9.35 9.12
N LEU A 98 -17.95 9.24 9.28
CA LEU A 98 -18.57 8.47 10.36
C LEU A 98 -18.14 6.99 10.33
N TYR A 99 -18.10 6.39 9.14
CA TYR A 99 -17.64 5.01 8.99
C TYR A 99 -16.18 4.86 9.40
N VAL A 100 -15.30 5.78 8.97
CA VAL A 100 -13.90 5.74 9.36
C VAL A 100 -13.75 5.89 10.88
N VAL A 101 -14.28 6.94 11.50
CA VAL A 101 -14.05 7.16 12.94
C VAL A 101 -14.58 6.06 13.87
N ASN A 102 -15.56 5.28 13.41
CA ASN A 102 -16.15 4.18 14.19
C ASN A 102 -15.34 2.87 14.14
N PHE A 103 -14.18 2.84 13.46
CA PHE A 103 -13.31 1.67 13.54
C PHE A 103 -12.74 1.50 14.95
N PRO A 104 -12.87 0.32 15.56
CA PRO A 104 -12.23 0.05 16.84
C PRO A 104 -10.71 0.11 16.66
N THR A 105 -10.05 0.94 17.47
CA THR A 105 -8.58 1.03 17.48
C THR A 105 -8.05 0.54 18.82
N ASP A 106 -7.09 -0.38 18.79
CA ASP A 106 -6.34 -0.81 19.98
C ASP A 106 -5.21 0.19 20.26
N LEU A 107 -5.58 1.43 20.60
CA LEU A 107 -4.63 2.44 21.02
C LEU A 107 -4.15 2.10 22.42
N ARG A 108 -2.95 1.50 22.50
CA ARG A 108 -2.30 1.18 23.77
C ARG A 108 -1.90 2.46 24.51
N LEU A 109 -2.72 2.90 25.45
CA LEU A 109 -2.52 4.07 26.31
C LEU A 109 -1.34 3.95 27.29
N ALA A 110 -0.58 2.85 27.24
CA ALA A 110 0.61 2.65 28.07
C ALA A 110 1.73 3.64 27.71
N PHE A 111 1.79 4.11 26.47
CA PHE A 111 2.84 4.99 25.97
C PHE A 111 2.32 6.41 25.78
N TYR A 112 3.14 7.39 26.13
CA TYR A 112 2.88 8.81 25.86
C TYR A 112 2.84 9.11 24.35
N ARG A 113 3.64 8.39 23.56
CA ARG A 113 3.66 8.48 22.09
C ARG A 113 3.32 7.11 21.49
N PRO A 114 2.03 6.71 21.45
CA PRO A 114 1.67 5.43 20.88
C PRO A 114 1.92 5.45 19.36
N ARG A 115 2.39 4.32 18.82
CA ARG A 115 2.58 4.17 17.37
C ARG A 115 1.24 4.34 16.64
N PRO A 116 1.22 5.02 15.48
CA PRO A 116 0.02 5.12 14.66
C PRO A 116 -0.59 3.75 14.33
N THR A 117 -1.93 3.68 14.35
CA THR A 117 -2.68 2.48 13.92
C THR A 117 -3.11 2.65 12.48
N VAL A 118 -2.81 1.67 11.63
CA VAL A 118 -3.16 1.70 10.21
C VAL A 118 -4.31 0.73 9.95
N ILE A 119 -5.40 1.24 9.41
CA ILE A 119 -6.56 0.46 8.94
C ILE A 119 -6.62 0.52 7.42
N LYS A 120 -6.92 -0.62 6.80
CA LYS A 120 -7.26 -0.74 5.39
C LYS A 120 -8.68 -1.28 5.30
N SER A 121 -9.56 -0.56 4.61
CA SER A 121 -10.93 -1.00 4.41
C SER A 121 -11.52 -0.44 3.12
N GLU A 122 -12.82 -0.67 2.92
CA GLU A 122 -13.63 -0.18 1.82
C GLU A 122 -14.96 0.35 2.35
N TYR A 123 -15.45 1.45 1.77
CA TYR A 123 -16.78 1.97 2.04
C TYR A 123 -17.42 2.43 0.73
N MET A 124 -18.58 1.86 0.39
CA MET A 124 -19.35 2.22 -0.82
C MET A 124 -18.50 2.31 -2.10
N GLY A 125 -17.59 1.35 -2.32
CA GLY A 125 -16.71 1.30 -3.49
C GLY A 125 -15.48 2.23 -3.43
N THR A 126 -15.27 2.95 -2.32
CA THR A 126 -14.03 3.67 -2.04
C THR A 126 -13.13 2.81 -1.14
N HIS A 127 -12.02 2.32 -1.68
CA HIS A 127 -10.99 1.67 -0.88
C HIS A 127 -10.11 2.72 -0.22
N PHE A 128 -9.73 2.53 1.04
CA PHE A 128 -8.94 3.53 1.77
C PHE A 128 -7.93 2.94 2.74
N ILE A 129 -6.94 3.78 3.07
CA ILE A 129 -6.00 3.61 4.18
C ILE A 129 -6.30 4.75 5.16
N ALA A 130 -6.56 4.40 6.42
CA ALA A 130 -6.76 5.35 7.52
C ALA A 130 -5.67 5.15 8.57
N ILE A 131 -4.99 6.24 8.93
CA ILE A 131 -3.92 6.26 9.93
C ILE A 131 -4.41 7.04 11.14
N TYR A 132 -4.68 6.33 12.22
CA TYR A 132 -5.13 6.88 13.50
C TYR A 132 -3.92 7.27 14.33
N VAL A 133 -3.94 8.49 14.83
CA VAL A 133 -2.87 9.07 15.64
C VAL A 133 -3.47 9.73 16.88
N SER A 134 -2.82 9.52 18.02
CA SER A 134 -3.09 10.24 19.25
C SER A 134 -2.16 11.44 19.35
N ILE A 135 -2.72 12.64 19.38
CA ILE A 135 -2.03 13.92 19.51
C ILE A 135 -2.08 14.35 20.98
N PRO A 136 -0.94 14.48 21.67
CA PRO A 136 -0.94 14.92 23.05
C PRO A 136 -1.36 16.40 23.15
N ASP A 137 -2.25 16.71 24.08
CA ASP A 137 -2.76 18.06 24.31
C ASP A 137 -3.14 18.24 25.78
N ALA A 138 -2.49 19.16 26.50
CA ALA A 138 -2.69 19.35 27.93
C ALA A 138 -4.10 19.83 28.29
N GLU A 139 -4.81 20.46 27.34
CA GLU A 139 -6.19 20.94 27.53
C GLU A 139 -7.25 19.88 27.19
N ALA A 140 -6.86 18.78 26.54
CA ALA A 140 -7.79 17.73 26.17
C ALA A 140 -8.13 16.80 27.34
N ARG A 141 -9.35 16.26 27.34
CA ARG A 141 -9.72 15.16 28.24
C ARG A 141 -8.86 13.94 27.94
N GLY A 142 -8.27 13.31 28.96
CA GLY A 142 -7.32 12.21 28.72
C GLY A 142 -5.95 12.68 28.21
N PHE A 143 -5.69 14.00 28.21
CA PHE A 143 -4.49 14.65 27.70
C PHE A 143 -4.10 14.27 26.27
N SER A 144 -5.09 13.88 25.46
CA SER A 144 -4.87 13.45 24.09
C SER A 144 -6.10 13.67 23.20
N ARG A 145 -5.85 13.84 21.90
CA ARG A 145 -6.86 14.03 20.86
C ARG A 145 -6.66 12.99 19.78
N SER A 146 -7.75 12.42 19.30
CA SER A 146 -7.70 11.43 18.22
C SER A 146 -7.87 12.13 16.87
N ILE A 147 -6.87 12.00 16.02
CA ILE A 147 -6.94 12.45 14.63
C ILE A 147 -6.76 11.25 13.69
N VAL A 148 -7.29 11.38 12.48
CA VAL A 148 -7.15 10.37 11.44
C VAL A 148 -6.71 11.04 10.14
N LEU A 149 -5.64 10.52 9.56
CA LEU A 149 -5.21 10.86 8.21
C LEU A 149 -5.67 9.77 7.26
N VAL A 150 -6.47 10.11 6.26
CA VAL A 150 -7.07 9.16 5.32
C VAL A 150 -6.65 9.44 3.91
N LEU A 151 -6.38 8.36 3.17
CA LEU A 151 -6.19 8.35 1.72
C LEU A 151 -7.10 7.29 1.11
N GLY A 152 -7.95 7.67 0.16
CA GLY A 152 -8.91 6.79 -0.50
C GLY A 152 -8.86 6.89 -2.03
N ASN A 153 -9.26 5.81 -2.70
CA ASN A 153 -9.41 5.74 -4.17
C ASN A 153 -10.48 4.69 -4.54
N LYS A 154 -11.18 4.90 -5.66
CA LYS A 154 -12.17 3.94 -6.17
C LYS A 154 -11.57 2.63 -6.67
N HIS A 155 -10.28 2.60 -6.99
CA HIS A 155 -9.61 1.43 -7.54
C HIS A 155 -8.78 0.69 -6.49
N GLN A 156 -9.19 -0.55 -6.18
CA GLN A 156 -8.51 -1.41 -5.21
C GLN A 156 -7.02 -1.61 -5.50
N THR A 157 -6.67 -1.85 -6.78
CA THR A 157 -5.29 -2.11 -7.23
C THR A 157 -4.35 -0.96 -6.90
N ILE A 158 -4.83 0.27 -7.05
CA ILE A 158 -4.09 1.48 -6.72
C ILE A 158 -3.83 1.55 -5.22
N MET A 159 -4.85 1.34 -4.39
CA MET A 159 -4.70 1.37 -2.93
C MET A 159 -3.80 0.25 -2.42
N GLN A 160 -3.87 -0.94 -3.02
CA GLN A 160 -2.98 -2.04 -2.71
C GLN A 160 -1.52 -1.68 -3.04
N TYR A 161 -1.25 -0.95 -4.14
CA TYR A 161 0.10 -0.54 -4.52
C TYR A 161 0.67 0.46 -3.52
N ILE A 162 -0.14 1.45 -3.14
CA ILE A 162 0.22 2.46 -2.15
C ILE A 162 0.54 1.79 -0.82
N TYR A 163 -0.31 0.85 -0.38
CA TYR A 163 -0.07 0.09 0.84
C TYR A 163 1.25 -0.69 0.81
N ALA A 164 1.54 -1.36 -0.30
CA ALA A 164 2.75 -2.20 -0.41
C ALA A 164 4.06 -1.41 -0.57
N ASN A 165 4.01 -0.21 -1.18
CA ASN A 165 5.23 0.49 -1.60
C ASN A 165 5.40 1.89 -1.01
N LEU A 166 4.32 2.53 -0.56
CA LEU A 166 4.30 3.95 -0.17
C LEU A 166 3.73 4.18 1.24
N LEU A 167 3.33 3.12 1.96
CA LEU A 167 2.73 3.24 3.29
C LEU A 167 3.66 3.94 4.28
N ASP A 168 4.95 3.63 4.29
CA ASP A 168 5.90 4.24 5.23
C ASP A 168 6.02 5.75 5.02
N LYS A 169 6.07 6.18 3.75
CA LYS A 169 6.08 7.61 3.40
C LYS A 169 4.76 8.29 3.76
N PHE A 170 3.63 7.61 3.60
CA PHE A 170 2.34 8.19 4.00
C PHE A 170 2.22 8.29 5.53
N MET A 171 2.65 7.24 6.24
CA MET A 171 2.67 7.18 7.70
C MET A 171 3.61 8.20 8.32
N SER A 172 4.74 8.54 7.66
CA SER A 172 5.67 9.55 8.18
C SER A 172 5.02 10.92 8.36
N TYR A 173 4.04 11.28 7.53
CA TYR A 173 3.30 12.53 7.72
C TYR A 173 2.50 12.53 9.03
N ALA A 174 1.83 11.42 9.34
CA ALA A 174 1.05 11.27 10.55
C ALA A 174 1.95 11.27 11.81
N VAL A 175 3.13 10.63 11.71
CA VAL A 175 4.16 10.67 12.77
C VAL A 175 4.70 12.08 12.98
N SER A 176 4.97 12.85 11.91
CA SER A 176 5.43 14.24 12.05
C SER A 176 4.41 15.13 12.79
N LEU A 177 3.10 14.91 12.61
CA LEU A 177 2.06 15.62 13.37
C LEU A 177 2.13 15.29 14.86
N GLN A 178 2.32 14.02 15.18
CA GLN A 178 2.47 13.54 16.55
C GLN A 178 3.72 14.12 17.21
N ASP A 179 4.85 14.09 16.51
CA ASP A 179 6.14 14.57 17.00
C ASP A 179 6.09 16.07 17.31
N ALA A 180 5.48 16.87 16.43
CA ALA A 180 5.33 18.31 16.63
C ALA A 180 4.54 18.65 17.91
N ALA A 181 3.43 17.95 18.14
CA ALA A 181 2.65 18.13 19.37
C ALA A 181 3.39 17.60 20.60
N ALA A 182 4.11 16.49 20.43
CA ALA A 182 4.82 15.86 21.53
C ALA A 182 6.09 16.61 21.97
N GLU A 183 6.58 17.54 21.15
CA GLU A 183 7.66 18.48 21.46
C GLU A 183 7.21 19.54 22.47
N ILE A 184 5.99 20.08 22.30
CA ILE A 184 5.47 21.18 23.14
C ILE A 184 4.80 20.68 24.44
N PHE A 185 4.21 19.50 24.39
CA PHE A 185 3.36 18.98 25.46
C PHE A 185 4.05 18.84 26.84
N PRO A 186 5.32 18.40 26.98
CA PRO A 186 5.94 18.25 28.30
C PRO A 186 5.98 19.55 29.12
N LYS A 187 6.20 20.68 28.45
CA LYS A 187 6.18 22.00 29.09
C LYS A 187 4.76 22.38 29.50
N GLU A 188 3.80 22.18 28.62
CA GLU A 188 2.40 22.57 28.86
C GLU A 188 1.75 21.72 29.96
N ILE A 189 1.98 20.41 29.97
CA ILE A 189 1.44 19.52 31.01
C ILE A 189 2.06 19.80 32.38
N SER A 190 3.34 20.21 32.41
CA SER A 190 4.03 20.64 33.62
C SER A 190 3.42 21.92 34.22
N VAL A 191 3.08 22.91 33.37
CA VAL A 191 2.37 24.14 33.78
C VAL A 191 0.92 23.86 34.17
N TYR A 192 0.24 22.95 33.46
CA TYR A 192 -1.10 22.49 33.81
C TYR A 192 -1.11 21.87 35.21
N ALA A 193 -0.10 21.05 35.54
CA ALA A 193 0.05 20.47 36.86
C ALA A 193 0.25 21.49 37.96
N ALA A 194 1.11 22.50 37.73
CA ALA A 194 1.29 23.61 38.67
C ALA A 194 -0.03 24.36 38.92
N SER A 195 -0.81 24.56 37.85
CA SER A 195 -2.12 25.22 37.89
C SER A 195 -3.14 24.43 38.71
N LEU A 196 -3.24 23.10 38.50
CA LEU A 196 -4.13 22.24 39.29
C LEU A 196 -3.74 22.21 40.77
N ASN A 197 -2.45 22.06 41.06
CA ASN A 197 -1.93 22.04 42.44
C ASN A 197 -2.23 23.35 43.19
N LYS A 198 -2.12 24.49 42.51
CA LYS A 198 -2.48 25.78 43.08
C LYS A 198 -3.96 25.84 43.45
N VAL A 199 -4.85 25.39 42.56
CA VAL A 199 -6.31 25.34 42.81
C VAL A 199 -6.63 24.43 43.99
N LEU A 200 -6.01 23.26 44.10
CA LEU A 200 -6.19 22.35 45.23
C LEU A 200 -5.80 22.99 46.58
N LYS A 201 -4.77 23.84 46.59
CA LYS A 201 -4.35 24.58 47.79
C LYS A 201 -5.29 25.75 48.12
N THR A 202 -5.73 26.50 47.12
CA THR A 202 -6.55 27.71 47.32
C THR A 202 -8.02 27.39 47.54
N GLU A 203 -8.51 26.26 47.02
CA GLU A 203 -9.92 25.87 47.08
C GLU A 203 -10.09 24.43 47.64
N PRO A 204 -9.90 24.21 48.95
CA PRO A 204 -9.91 22.87 49.55
C PRO A 204 -11.22 22.09 49.38
N ASN A 205 -12.34 22.79 49.17
CA ASN A 205 -13.64 22.17 48.94
C ASN A 205 -13.71 21.43 47.59
N SER A 206 -12.82 21.75 46.65
CA SER A 206 -12.78 21.19 45.29
C SER A 206 -11.92 19.93 45.20
N VAL A 207 -11.22 19.51 46.27
CA VAL A 207 -10.31 18.36 46.25
C VAL A 207 -11.01 17.08 45.79
N LYS A 208 -12.19 16.77 46.34
CA LYS A 208 -12.95 15.57 45.95
C LYS A 208 -13.39 15.58 44.49
N LEU A 209 -13.63 16.76 43.92
CA LEU A 209 -14.00 16.93 42.51
C LEU A 209 -12.81 16.67 41.59
N LEU A 210 -11.61 17.03 42.05
CA LEU A 210 -10.38 17.06 41.25
C LEU A 210 -9.47 15.84 41.44
N GLU A 211 -9.71 15.01 42.46
CA GLU A 211 -8.90 13.83 42.80
C GLU A 211 -8.66 12.91 41.60
N SER A 212 -9.72 12.53 40.88
CA SER A 212 -9.58 11.69 39.69
C SER A 212 -8.75 12.33 38.58
N LYS A 213 -8.77 13.67 38.45
CA LYS A 213 -7.99 14.38 37.43
C LYS A 213 -6.53 14.51 37.85
N LEU A 214 -6.27 14.66 39.14
CA LEU A 214 -4.92 14.65 39.71
C LEU A 214 -4.26 13.28 39.46
N ASP A 215 -4.96 12.18 39.72
CA ASP A 215 -4.45 10.82 39.46
C ASP A 215 -4.10 10.61 37.97
N GLU A 216 -4.97 11.05 37.06
CA GLU A 216 -4.74 11.00 35.61
C GLU A 216 -3.49 11.80 35.22
N LEU A 217 -3.33 12.99 35.81
CA LEU A 217 -2.21 13.90 35.57
C LEU A 217 -0.90 13.31 36.09
N GLU A 218 -0.84 12.82 37.33
CA GLU A 218 0.37 12.21 37.90
C GLU A 218 0.85 11.01 37.08
N ASN A 219 -0.09 10.17 36.64
CA ASN A 219 0.23 9.06 35.73
C ASN A 219 0.79 9.56 34.39
N THR A 220 0.29 10.67 33.88
CA THR A 220 0.76 11.28 32.62
C THR A 220 2.14 11.91 32.78
N LEU A 221 2.37 12.68 33.84
CA LEU A 221 3.68 13.26 34.19
C LEU A 221 4.76 12.18 34.30
N ARG A 222 4.44 11.05 34.95
CA ARG A 222 5.35 9.90 35.07
C ARG A 222 5.67 9.28 33.70
N LYS A 223 4.70 9.15 32.80
CA LYS A 223 4.91 8.60 31.45
C LYS A 223 5.75 9.52 30.56
N VAL A 224 5.66 10.84 30.78
CA VAL A 224 6.38 11.87 30.02
C VAL A 224 7.75 12.17 30.64
N GLU A 225 8.00 11.67 31.86
CA GLU A 225 9.22 11.89 32.64
C GLU A 225 9.47 13.38 32.95
N VAL A 226 8.40 14.10 33.32
CA VAL A 226 8.47 15.51 33.73
C VAL A 226 7.84 15.74 35.08
N GLU A 227 8.39 16.69 35.83
CA GLU A 227 7.83 17.17 37.09
C GLU A 227 6.89 18.36 36.86
N ALA A 228 6.05 18.66 37.84
CA ALA A 228 5.21 19.85 37.82
C ALA A 228 6.07 21.12 37.89
N ALA A 229 5.68 22.14 37.13
CA ALA A 229 6.37 23.43 37.14
C ALA A 229 6.22 24.12 38.51
N PRO A 230 7.09 25.10 38.83
CA PRO A 230 6.92 25.91 40.03
C PRO A 230 5.56 26.61 40.07
N GLU A 231 5.00 26.80 41.27
CA GLU A 231 3.70 27.47 41.45
C GLU A 231 3.68 28.92 40.94
N SER A 232 4.85 29.55 40.77
CA SER A 232 4.98 30.87 40.14
C SER A 232 4.61 30.87 38.65
N GLU A 233 4.69 29.72 37.97
CA GLU A 233 4.29 29.55 36.57
C GLU A 233 2.81 29.11 36.43
N ALA A 234 2.15 28.80 37.55
CA ALA A 234 0.76 28.37 37.56
C ALA A 234 -0.18 29.46 37.04
N ILE A 235 -1.02 29.08 36.08
CA ILE A 235 -2.05 29.93 35.51
C ILE A 235 -3.30 29.82 36.39
N PRO A 236 -3.86 30.93 36.92
CA PRO A 236 -5.10 30.88 37.68
C PRO A 236 -6.24 30.29 36.84
N ARG A 237 -6.92 29.27 37.36
CA ARG A 237 -8.07 28.59 36.74
C ARG A 237 -9.13 28.32 37.81
N ASP A 238 -10.38 28.28 37.39
CA ASP A 238 -11.49 27.81 38.22
C ASP A 238 -11.48 26.27 38.31
N PRO A 239 -11.89 25.64 39.42
CA PRO A 239 -11.93 24.17 39.53
C PRO A 239 -12.70 23.46 38.41
N TYR A 240 -13.79 24.06 37.92
CA TYR A 240 -14.62 23.47 36.87
C TYR A 240 -13.87 23.36 35.54
N PHE A 241 -12.85 24.20 35.31
CA PHE A 241 -11.99 24.11 34.12
C PHE A 241 -11.33 22.73 33.95
N PHE A 242 -11.01 22.03 35.05
CA PHE A 242 -10.32 20.75 35.01
C PHE A 242 -11.25 19.55 34.80
N VAL A 243 -12.55 19.72 35.02
CA VAL A 243 -13.55 18.65 34.98
C VAL A 243 -14.58 18.81 33.85
N GLU A 244 -14.84 20.03 33.41
CA GLU A 244 -15.75 20.28 32.31
C GLU A 244 -15.18 19.78 30.98
N ILE A 245 -16.02 19.07 30.23
CA ILE A 245 -15.66 18.62 28.88
C ILE A 245 -15.76 19.82 27.95
N CYS A 246 -14.63 20.45 27.67
CA CYS A 246 -14.53 21.51 26.67
C CYS A 246 -14.31 20.90 25.29
N ASN A 247 -15.35 20.89 24.45
CA ASN A 247 -15.21 20.50 23.04
C ASN A 247 -14.64 21.63 22.16
N GLU A 248 -14.60 22.86 22.68
CA GLU A 248 -14.01 24.03 22.02
C GLU A 248 -12.51 24.13 22.32
N LEU A 249 -11.78 23.04 22.05
CA LEU A 249 -10.34 22.99 22.18
C LEU A 249 -9.65 23.88 21.14
N ARG A 250 -8.43 24.34 21.46
CA ARG A 250 -7.56 25.04 20.51
C ARG A 250 -7.41 24.25 19.19
N PRO A 251 -7.22 24.91 18.04
CA PRO A 251 -7.13 24.20 16.75
C PRO A 251 -5.98 23.20 16.69
N ILE A 252 -6.23 21.96 16.22
CA ILE A 252 -5.19 20.92 16.01
C ILE A 252 -3.99 21.45 15.22
N ARG A 253 -4.23 22.32 14.23
CA ARG A 253 -3.17 22.91 13.40
C ARG A 253 -2.07 23.61 14.21
N GLN A 254 -2.42 24.23 15.33
CA GLN A 254 -1.48 24.91 16.21
C GLN A 254 -0.57 23.92 16.96
N LEU A 255 -1.07 22.71 17.26
CA LEU A 255 -0.33 21.67 17.98
C LEU A 255 0.63 20.93 17.05
N THR A 256 0.16 20.61 15.86
CA THR A 256 0.85 19.65 14.99
C THR A 256 1.73 20.31 13.93
N LYS A 257 1.81 21.65 13.91
CA LYS A 257 2.48 22.42 12.83
C LYS A 257 2.02 21.96 11.44
N PHE A 258 0.72 21.67 11.30
CA PHE A 258 0.18 20.98 10.11
C PHE A 258 0.46 21.75 8.81
N ASP A 259 0.45 23.08 8.87
CA ASP A 259 0.66 23.93 7.70
C ASP A 259 2.05 23.72 7.06
N ASP A 260 3.05 23.25 7.82
CA ASP A 260 4.39 22.91 7.31
C ASP A 260 4.38 21.60 6.49
N ILE A 261 3.42 20.71 6.76
CA ILE A 261 3.32 19.39 6.12
C ILE A 261 2.45 19.43 4.86
N ILE A 262 1.47 20.35 4.77
CA ILE A 262 0.51 20.44 3.66
C ILE A 262 1.21 20.43 2.28
N PRO A 263 2.28 21.21 2.00
CA PRO A 263 2.89 21.22 0.67
C PRO A 263 3.50 19.87 0.29
N SER A 264 4.20 19.21 1.22
CA SER A 264 4.81 17.89 1.00
C SER A 264 3.76 16.81 0.83
N LEU A 265 2.70 16.83 1.65
CA LEU A 265 1.59 15.90 1.55
C LEU A 265 0.84 16.05 0.23
N THR A 266 0.60 17.29 -0.20
CA THR A 266 -0.03 17.59 -1.50
C THR A 266 0.83 17.10 -2.65
N SER A 267 2.14 17.35 -2.61
CA SER A 267 3.09 16.84 -3.61
C SER A 267 3.13 15.31 -3.65
N PHE A 268 3.04 14.65 -2.49
CA PHE A 268 2.91 13.20 -2.41
C PHE A 268 1.67 12.70 -3.13
N VAL A 269 0.49 13.26 -2.86
CA VAL A 269 -0.76 12.87 -3.53
C VAL A 269 -0.69 13.10 -5.03
N GLN A 270 -0.11 14.22 -5.47
CA GLN A 270 0.08 14.52 -6.89
C GLN A 270 1.04 13.53 -7.59
N SER A 271 1.96 12.91 -6.85
CA SER A 271 2.88 11.89 -7.37
C SER A 271 2.28 10.48 -7.43
N LEU A 272 1.09 10.27 -6.86
CA LEU A 272 0.45 8.95 -6.86
C LEU A 272 -0.03 8.57 -8.27
N PRO A 273 -0.01 7.27 -8.63
CA PRO A 273 -0.43 6.85 -9.95
C PRO A 273 -1.94 7.07 -10.12
N SER A 274 -2.36 7.78 -11.17
CA SER A 274 -3.79 8.04 -11.42
C SER A 274 -4.50 6.93 -12.20
N ASP A 275 -3.74 5.97 -12.74
CA ASP A 275 -4.21 4.94 -13.68
C ASP A 275 -3.84 3.53 -13.18
N ILE A 276 -4.79 2.59 -13.26
CA ILE A 276 -4.60 1.17 -12.98
C ILE A 276 -3.50 0.58 -13.87
N THR A 277 -3.42 0.96 -15.14
CA THR A 277 -2.44 0.47 -16.12
C THR A 277 -1.03 0.85 -15.70
N LEU A 278 -0.82 2.13 -15.35
CA LEU A 278 0.46 2.62 -14.83
C LEU A 278 0.81 1.94 -13.51
N THR A 279 -0.16 1.83 -12.60
CA THR A 279 0.02 1.14 -11.31
C THR A 279 0.46 -0.31 -11.52
N ASN A 280 -0.21 -1.05 -12.40
CA ASN A 280 0.14 -2.42 -12.72
C ASN A 280 1.52 -2.52 -13.37
N ALA A 281 1.91 -1.56 -14.21
CA ALA A 281 3.24 -1.53 -14.81
C ALA A 281 4.34 -1.31 -13.76
N ILE A 282 4.12 -0.40 -12.80
CA ILE A 282 5.06 -0.10 -11.70
C ILE A 282 5.07 -1.24 -10.67
N TRP A 283 3.92 -1.82 -10.34
CA TRP A 283 3.84 -2.96 -9.45
C TRP A 283 4.55 -4.16 -10.07
N LYS A 284 4.19 -4.55 -11.30
CA LYS A 284 4.82 -5.71 -11.96
C LYS A 284 6.32 -5.52 -12.16
N SER A 285 6.80 -4.28 -12.31
CA SER A 285 8.24 -4.02 -12.35
C SER A 285 8.90 -4.22 -10.98
N SER A 286 8.29 -3.74 -9.88
CA SER A 286 8.82 -3.90 -8.52
C SER A 286 8.76 -5.35 -8.01
N THR A 287 7.64 -6.07 -8.20
CA THR A 287 7.55 -7.51 -7.85
C THR A 287 8.42 -8.37 -8.76
N GLY A 288 8.53 -8.01 -10.04
CA GLY A 288 9.43 -8.66 -10.98
C GLY A 288 10.89 -8.57 -10.53
N ILE A 289 11.31 -7.43 -9.98
CA ILE A 289 12.67 -7.24 -9.45
C ILE A 289 12.92 -8.06 -8.18
N SER A 290 11.97 -8.15 -7.25
CA SER A 290 12.16 -8.97 -6.04
C SER A 290 12.22 -10.48 -6.34
N GLY A 291 11.34 -10.97 -7.22
CA GLY A 291 11.42 -12.33 -7.75
C GLY A 291 12.71 -12.59 -8.54
N LEU A 292 13.16 -11.61 -9.31
CA LEU A 292 14.44 -11.66 -10.00
C LEU A 292 15.61 -11.72 -9.00
N LEU A 293 15.61 -10.91 -7.94
CA LEU A 293 16.66 -10.88 -6.94
C LEU A 293 16.73 -12.22 -6.19
N SER A 294 15.61 -12.76 -5.72
CA SER A 294 15.61 -14.05 -5.03
C SER A 294 16.19 -15.18 -5.89
N ASN A 295 15.87 -15.23 -7.19
CA ASN A 295 16.42 -16.24 -8.10
C ASN A 295 17.83 -15.92 -8.60
N ALA A 296 18.16 -14.67 -8.87
CA ALA A 296 19.50 -14.24 -9.27
C ALA A 296 20.51 -14.49 -8.15
N MET A 297 20.09 -14.31 -6.89
CA MET A 297 20.93 -14.50 -5.70
C MET A 297 21.08 -15.97 -5.26
N THR A 298 20.50 -16.95 -5.99
CA THR A 298 20.70 -18.39 -5.71
C THR A 298 22.11 -18.85 -6.10
N GLY A 299 23.13 -18.38 -5.39
CA GLY A 299 24.53 -18.79 -5.55
C GLY A 299 25.14 -18.52 -6.94
N ASP A 300 26.46 -18.58 -7.01
CA ASP A 300 27.16 -18.57 -8.31
C ASP A 300 26.95 -19.91 -9.03
N CYS A 301 26.66 -19.86 -10.33
CA CYS A 301 26.40 -21.04 -11.15
C CYS A 301 27.34 -21.05 -12.35
N LYS A 302 28.45 -21.78 -12.22
CA LYS A 302 29.51 -21.84 -13.26
C LYS A 302 28.96 -22.23 -14.64
N LYS A 303 28.08 -23.25 -14.70
CA LYS A 303 27.43 -23.69 -15.95
C LYS A 303 26.61 -22.56 -16.59
N PHE A 304 25.87 -21.77 -15.81
CA PHE A 304 25.15 -20.62 -16.37
C PHE A 304 26.11 -19.59 -16.97
N ASN A 305 27.23 -19.29 -16.30
CA ASN A 305 28.25 -18.36 -16.82
C ASN A 305 28.84 -18.89 -18.14
N GLU A 306 29.09 -20.19 -18.26
CA GLU A 306 29.58 -20.83 -19.48
C GLU A 306 28.56 -20.78 -20.62
N ILE A 307 27.26 -21.00 -20.34
CA ILE A 307 26.16 -20.86 -21.32
C ILE A 307 26.08 -19.43 -21.87
N VAL A 308 26.31 -18.44 -21.02
CA VAL A 308 26.29 -17.03 -21.44
C VAL A 308 27.54 -16.69 -22.26
N LYS A 309 28.72 -17.17 -21.85
CA LYS A 309 29.96 -17.00 -22.61
C LYS A 309 29.89 -17.63 -24.00
N SER A 310 29.30 -18.82 -24.11
CA SER A 310 29.12 -19.53 -25.39
C SER A 310 28.00 -18.96 -26.26
N GLN A 311 27.30 -17.91 -25.81
CA GLN A 311 26.13 -17.30 -26.46
C GLN A 311 24.91 -18.22 -26.59
N VAL A 312 24.96 -19.46 -26.06
CA VAL A 312 23.85 -20.42 -26.08
C VAL A 312 22.62 -19.87 -25.34
N ILE A 313 22.82 -18.98 -24.37
CA ILE A 313 21.73 -18.28 -23.67
C ILE A 313 20.76 -17.59 -24.64
N TYR A 314 21.26 -17.03 -25.74
CA TYR A 314 20.40 -16.30 -26.67
C TYR A 314 19.48 -17.24 -27.45
N ASN A 315 19.93 -18.46 -27.77
CA ASN A 315 19.09 -19.50 -28.38
C ASN A 315 17.97 -19.94 -27.43
N CYS A 316 18.29 -20.06 -26.14
CA CYS A 316 17.32 -20.36 -25.09
C CYS A 316 16.26 -19.26 -24.99
N LEU A 317 16.69 -17.99 -24.96
CA LEU A 317 15.78 -16.83 -24.90
C LEU A 317 14.92 -16.69 -26.16
N PHE A 318 15.51 -16.90 -27.34
CA PHE A 318 14.77 -16.86 -28.61
C PHE A 318 13.69 -17.93 -28.67
N THR A 319 14.00 -19.15 -28.22
CA THR A 319 13.03 -20.25 -28.08
C THR A 319 11.84 -19.81 -27.20
N LEU A 320 12.13 -19.38 -25.98
CA LEU A 320 11.10 -19.00 -24.99
C LEU A 320 10.28 -17.79 -25.45
N PHE A 321 10.93 -16.76 -26.00
CA PHE A 321 10.25 -15.54 -26.44
C PHE A 321 9.39 -15.76 -27.68
N SER A 322 9.73 -16.75 -28.51
CA SER A 322 8.93 -17.21 -29.65
C SER A 322 7.75 -18.09 -29.24
N GLY A 323 7.63 -18.44 -27.95
CA GLY A 323 6.51 -19.21 -27.40
C GLY A 323 6.75 -20.72 -27.33
N HIS A 324 7.97 -21.18 -27.58
CA HIS A 324 8.34 -22.60 -27.54
C HIS A 324 8.88 -23.01 -26.17
N SER A 325 8.68 -24.27 -25.79
CA SER A 325 9.21 -24.81 -24.54
C SER A 325 10.71 -25.10 -24.65
N LEU A 326 11.42 -24.95 -23.54
CA LEU A 326 12.85 -25.23 -23.43
C LEU A 326 13.07 -26.38 -22.44
N TYR A 327 13.66 -27.48 -22.91
CA TYR A 327 14.09 -28.58 -22.06
C TYR A 327 15.53 -28.32 -21.60
N VAL A 328 15.77 -28.35 -20.29
CA VAL A 328 17.10 -28.23 -19.69
C VAL A 328 17.45 -29.57 -19.06
N LEU A 329 18.37 -30.29 -19.71
CA LEU A 329 18.73 -31.67 -19.38
C LEU A 329 20.13 -31.74 -18.77
N SER A 330 20.27 -32.50 -17.69
CA SER A 330 21.56 -32.78 -17.05
C SER A 330 21.46 -34.03 -16.20
N SER A 331 22.57 -34.75 -16.07
CA SER A 331 22.73 -35.81 -15.06
C SER A 331 22.60 -35.31 -13.61
N SER A 332 22.74 -33.99 -13.37
CA SER A 332 22.64 -33.39 -12.03
C SER A 332 21.39 -32.54 -11.85
N SER A 333 20.53 -32.94 -10.90
CA SER A 333 19.26 -32.25 -10.63
C SER A 333 19.41 -30.84 -10.07
N SER A 334 20.41 -30.63 -9.21
CA SER A 334 20.73 -29.31 -8.69
C SER A 334 21.17 -28.34 -9.78
N GLU A 335 21.89 -28.83 -10.79
CA GLU A 335 22.43 -27.99 -11.85
C GLU A 335 21.35 -27.56 -12.84
N TYR A 336 20.54 -28.49 -13.36
CA TYR A 336 19.46 -28.09 -14.26
C TYR A 336 18.47 -27.16 -13.56
N THR A 337 18.24 -27.35 -12.26
CA THR A 337 17.28 -26.51 -11.52
C THR A 337 17.83 -25.10 -11.34
N SER A 338 19.12 -24.98 -11.00
CA SER A 338 19.77 -23.68 -10.82
C SER A 338 19.84 -22.90 -12.14
N VAL A 339 20.22 -23.56 -13.24
CA VAL A 339 20.26 -22.95 -14.58
C VAL A 339 18.86 -22.57 -15.05
N ALA A 340 17.88 -23.48 -14.94
CA ALA A 340 16.51 -23.23 -15.35
C ALA A 340 15.88 -22.04 -14.62
N LYS A 341 16.07 -21.93 -13.29
CA LYS A 341 15.57 -20.78 -12.51
C LYS A 341 16.19 -19.45 -12.94
N LYS A 342 17.48 -19.44 -13.28
CA LYS A 342 18.18 -18.25 -13.77
C LYS A 342 17.67 -17.84 -15.16
N ILE A 343 17.44 -18.79 -16.07
CA ILE A 343 16.81 -18.53 -17.37
C ILE A 343 15.35 -18.07 -17.20
N ALA A 344 14.60 -18.70 -16.29
CA ALA A 344 13.21 -18.35 -16.00
C ALA A 344 13.04 -16.89 -15.53
N ALA A 345 14.01 -16.38 -14.78
CA ALA A 345 14.05 -15.00 -14.30
C ALA A 345 14.21 -13.98 -15.44
N LEU A 346 14.72 -14.38 -16.61
CA LEU A 346 14.91 -13.51 -17.77
C LEU A 346 13.61 -13.23 -18.56
N CYS A 347 12.45 -13.50 -17.96
CA CYS A 347 11.16 -13.24 -18.59
C CYS A 347 10.81 -11.75 -18.60
N PRO A 348 10.50 -11.15 -19.77
CA PRO A 348 10.26 -9.70 -19.90
C PRO A 348 8.95 -9.22 -19.25
N TYR A 349 7.99 -10.12 -19.01
CA TYR A 349 6.62 -9.79 -18.60
C TYR A 349 6.46 -9.50 -17.10
N GLY A 350 7.53 -9.64 -16.31
CA GLY A 350 7.49 -9.48 -14.85
C GLY A 350 6.98 -10.71 -14.09
N VAL A 351 6.64 -11.79 -14.81
CA VAL A 351 6.35 -13.12 -14.26
C VAL A 351 7.36 -14.09 -14.83
N GLN A 352 7.97 -14.93 -13.99
CA GLN A 352 8.99 -15.88 -14.43
C GLN A 352 8.39 -16.96 -15.34
N PHE A 353 9.21 -17.53 -16.23
CA PHE A 353 8.79 -18.73 -16.94
C PHE A 353 8.54 -19.87 -15.94
N PRO A 354 7.44 -20.63 -16.04
CA PRO A 354 7.24 -21.79 -15.21
C PRO A 354 8.40 -22.78 -15.40
N VAL A 355 8.99 -23.24 -14.29
CA VAL A 355 9.97 -24.33 -14.29
C VAL A 355 9.26 -25.57 -13.78
N VAL A 356 9.13 -26.59 -14.63
CA VAL A 356 8.37 -27.80 -14.33
C VAL A 356 9.20 -29.05 -14.63
N GLU A 357 8.97 -30.12 -13.89
CA GLU A 357 9.53 -31.43 -14.23
C GLU A 357 8.82 -32.02 -15.45
N ILE A 358 9.50 -32.92 -16.19
CA ILE A 358 8.99 -33.56 -17.42
C ILE A 358 7.57 -34.14 -17.24
N ALA A 359 7.28 -34.75 -16.08
CA ALA A 359 5.98 -35.35 -15.78
C ALA A 359 4.82 -34.32 -15.69
N ASN A 360 5.13 -33.05 -15.42
CA ASN A 360 4.16 -31.99 -15.13
C ASN A 360 4.01 -30.99 -16.28
N ARG A 361 4.43 -31.37 -17.50
CA ARG A 361 4.38 -30.47 -18.65
C ARG A 361 2.94 -30.08 -19.00
N THR A 362 2.75 -28.79 -19.27
CA THR A 362 1.50 -28.25 -19.81
C THR A 362 1.67 -27.78 -21.25
N LYS A 363 0.61 -27.23 -21.88
CA LYS A 363 0.66 -26.68 -23.25
C LYS A 363 1.18 -25.23 -23.32
N ILE A 364 1.54 -24.63 -22.19
CA ILE A 364 2.07 -23.26 -22.17
C ILE A 364 3.59 -23.27 -22.34
N THR A 365 4.14 -22.14 -22.78
CA THR A 365 5.59 -21.91 -22.83
C THR A 365 6.19 -22.03 -21.43
N GLN A 366 7.05 -23.01 -21.23
CA GLN A 366 7.64 -23.32 -19.94
C GLN A 366 9.07 -23.85 -20.11
N ILE A 367 9.84 -23.85 -19.01
CA ILE A 367 11.14 -24.50 -18.93
C ILE A 367 10.93 -25.87 -18.28
N ILE A 368 11.25 -26.93 -19.01
CA ILE A 368 11.06 -28.31 -18.58
C ILE A 368 12.42 -28.85 -18.14
N VAL A 369 12.50 -29.46 -16.96
CA VAL A 369 13.75 -29.99 -16.42
C VAL A 369 13.71 -31.49 -16.20
N GLY A 370 14.84 -32.17 -16.43
CA GLY A 370 14.95 -33.61 -16.19
C GLY A 370 16.30 -34.20 -16.60
N LEU A 371 16.43 -35.53 -16.44
CA LEU A 371 17.66 -36.27 -16.75
C LEU A 371 17.78 -36.57 -18.26
N ASP A 372 16.70 -37.03 -18.87
CA ASP A 372 16.66 -37.46 -20.27
C ASP A 372 15.25 -37.25 -20.83
N TYR A 373 15.15 -37.09 -22.14
CA TYR A 373 13.89 -36.94 -22.85
C TYR A 373 14.00 -37.39 -24.31
N ASP A 374 13.03 -38.18 -24.77
CA ASP A 374 12.96 -38.60 -26.17
C ASP A 374 12.55 -37.41 -27.06
N HIS A 375 13.55 -36.81 -27.71
CA HIS A 375 13.41 -35.65 -28.60
C HIS A 375 12.40 -35.87 -29.74
N GLN A 376 12.14 -37.10 -30.15
CA GLN A 376 11.19 -37.39 -31.23
C GLN A 376 9.74 -37.09 -30.84
N LYS A 377 9.44 -37.01 -29.54
CA LYS A 377 8.07 -36.79 -29.04
C LYS A 377 7.62 -35.33 -29.04
N ASP A 378 8.52 -34.38 -29.26
CA ASP A 378 8.21 -32.94 -29.17
C ASP A 378 9.04 -32.10 -30.16
N PRO A 379 8.64 -32.09 -31.46
CA PRO A 379 9.41 -31.43 -32.51
C PRO A 379 9.39 -29.89 -32.43
N PHE A 380 8.57 -29.30 -31.56
CA PHE A 380 8.41 -27.84 -31.42
C PHE A 380 9.14 -27.27 -30.22
N SER A 381 10.07 -28.03 -29.65
CA SER A 381 10.80 -27.68 -28.45
C SER A 381 12.30 -27.64 -28.70
N SER A 382 13.00 -26.84 -27.91
CA SER A 382 14.46 -26.80 -27.92
C SER A 382 15.03 -27.50 -26.69
N PHE A 383 16.25 -28.01 -26.81
CA PHE A 383 16.94 -28.80 -25.81
C PHE A 383 18.29 -28.16 -25.50
N LEU A 384 18.54 -27.96 -24.21
CA LEU A 384 19.82 -27.52 -23.67
C LEU A 384 20.40 -28.66 -22.83
N PHE A 385 21.46 -29.27 -23.32
CA PHE A 385 22.19 -30.34 -22.64
C PHE A 385 23.35 -29.74 -21.85
N LEU A 386 23.21 -29.69 -20.52
CA LEU A 386 24.18 -29.01 -19.65
C LEU A 386 25.49 -29.76 -19.48
N ASP A 387 25.52 -31.06 -19.78
CA ASP A 387 26.72 -31.87 -19.59
C ASP A 387 27.66 -31.77 -20.80
N SER A 388 27.09 -31.60 -22.00
CA SER A 388 27.84 -31.40 -23.24
C SER A 388 27.87 -29.94 -23.71
N MET A 389 27.17 -29.05 -23.00
CA MET A 389 26.94 -27.64 -23.40
C MET A 389 26.40 -27.49 -24.83
N LYS A 390 25.59 -28.45 -25.26
CA LYS A 390 25.01 -28.50 -26.60
C LYS A 390 23.60 -27.92 -26.56
N PHE A 391 23.24 -27.19 -27.61
CA PHE A 391 21.88 -26.71 -27.84
C PHE A 391 21.35 -27.29 -29.15
N GLU A 392 20.11 -27.77 -29.12
CA GLU A 392 19.38 -28.28 -30.27
C GLU A 392 18.00 -27.62 -30.33
N GLY A 393 17.57 -27.15 -31.50
CA GLY A 393 16.28 -26.49 -31.69
C GLY A 393 16.39 -25.13 -32.37
N TYR A 394 15.59 -24.16 -31.92
CA TYR A 394 15.52 -22.83 -32.54
C TYR A 394 16.77 -22.00 -32.25
N ILE A 395 17.64 -21.86 -33.25
CA ILE A 395 18.85 -21.02 -33.17
C ILE A 395 18.47 -19.56 -33.37
N THR A 396 19.05 -18.68 -32.55
CA THR A 396 18.83 -17.23 -32.67
C THR A 396 19.42 -16.71 -33.97
N PRO A 397 18.62 -16.08 -34.85
CA PRO A 397 19.11 -15.48 -36.07
C PRO A 397 20.18 -14.41 -35.78
N PRO A 398 21.26 -14.31 -36.58
CA PRO A 398 22.33 -13.34 -36.34
C PRO A 398 21.87 -11.87 -36.31
N ASP A 399 20.78 -11.57 -37.02
CA ASP A 399 20.18 -10.25 -37.11
C ASP A 399 19.07 -9.99 -36.07
N SER A 400 18.79 -10.96 -35.19
CA SER A 400 17.82 -10.83 -34.12
C SER A 400 18.18 -9.68 -33.18
N ILE A 401 17.15 -8.99 -32.69
CA ILE A 401 17.29 -7.95 -31.67
C ILE A 401 18.01 -8.45 -30.41
N LEU A 402 17.89 -9.75 -30.07
CA LEU A 402 18.54 -10.31 -28.88
C LEU A 402 20.07 -10.29 -28.98
N LEU A 403 20.62 -10.48 -30.18
CA LEU A 403 22.07 -10.46 -30.42
C LEU A 403 22.59 -9.05 -30.72
N LYS A 404 21.81 -8.24 -31.45
CA LYS A 404 22.16 -6.83 -31.73
C LYS A 404 22.34 -6.00 -30.47
N ASP A 405 21.48 -6.24 -29.50
CA ASP A 405 21.41 -5.47 -28.27
C ASP A 405 22.04 -6.22 -27.09
N LYS A 406 22.95 -7.18 -27.31
CA LYS A 406 23.55 -7.93 -26.20
C LYS A 406 24.38 -7.03 -25.27
N PRO A 407 24.29 -7.18 -23.93
CA PRO A 407 25.13 -6.43 -23.02
C PRO A 407 26.58 -6.95 -23.06
N ALA A 408 27.53 -6.15 -22.54
CA ALA A 408 28.87 -6.63 -22.23
C ALA A 408 28.84 -7.40 -20.90
N ILE A 409 29.27 -8.67 -20.91
CA ILE A 409 29.07 -9.61 -19.78
C ILE A 409 30.40 -10.21 -19.28
N GLU A 410 31.53 -9.64 -19.68
CA GLU A 410 32.84 -10.23 -19.39
C GLU A 410 33.15 -10.19 -17.89
N ASN A 411 33.53 -11.36 -17.32
CA ASN A 411 34.05 -11.53 -15.96
C ASN A 411 33.12 -11.16 -14.79
N HIS A 412 31.79 -11.23 -14.99
CA HIS A 412 30.82 -11.03 -13.92
C HIS A 412 30.37 -12.35 -13.27
N THR A 413 29.86 -12.28 -12.03
CA THR A 413 29.23 -13.41 -11.32
C THR A 413 27.83 -13.70 -11.88
N SER A 414 27.31 -14.93 -11.71
CA SER A 414 25.98 -15.28 -12.26
C SER A 414 24.86 -14.29 -11.89
N PRO A 415 24.73 -13.81 -10.64
CA PRO A 415 23.68 -12.84 -10.28
C PRO A 415 23.77 -11.54 -11.09
N VAL A 416 24.99 -11.01 -11.26
CA VAL A 416 25.24 -9.78 -12.02
C VAL A 416 24.94 -10.01 -13.49
N ILE A 417 25.33 -11.15 -14.04
CA ILE A 417 25.00 -11.54 -15.43
C ILE A 417 23.49 -11.57 -15.64
N VAL A 418 22.72 -12.20 -14.74
CA VAL A 418 21.26 -12.26 -14.82
C VAL A 418 20.65 -10.86 -14.80
N MET A 419 21.13 -9.97 -13.91
CA MET A 419 20.63 -8.58 -13.86
C MET A 419 20.93 -7.78 -15.13
N LEU A 420 22.13 -7.93 -15.70
CA LEU A 420 22.52 -7.26 -16.94
C LEU A 420 21.66 -7.73 -18.13
N LEU A 421 21.52 -9.06 -18.28
CA LEU A 421 20.66 -9.65 -19.31
C LEU A 421 19.20 -9.21 -19.14
N TYR A 422 18.66 -9.28 -17.92
CA TYR A 422 17.27 -8.88 -17.64
C TYR A 422 17.03 -7.40 -17.96
N THR A 423 17.92 -6.52 -17.53
CA THR A 423 17.84 -5.08 -17.84
C THR A 423 17.75 -4.85 -19.34
N GLN A 424 18.57 -5.57 -20.09
CA GLN A 424 18.63 -5.44 -21.54
C GLN A 424 17.39 -6.02 -22.24
N ILE A 425 16.93 -7.20 -21.82
CA ILE A 425 15.67 -7.80 -22.27
C ILE A 425 14.50 -6.87 -21.97
N LYS A 426 14.49 -6.22 -20.80
CA LYS A 426 13.43 -5.28 -20.42
C LYS A 426 13.42 -4.04 -21.33
N LYS A 427 14.60 -3.53 -21.73
CA LYS A 427 14.69 -2.44 -22.73
C LYS A 427 14.12 -2.86 -24.08
N ILE A 428 14.44 -4.07 -24.55
CA ILE A 428 13.88 -4.65 -25.78
C ILE A 428 12.35 -4.73 -25.69
N TYR A 429 11.83 -5.31 -24.60
CA TYR A 429 10.40 -5.44 -24.36
C TYR A 429 9.68 -4.09 -24.27
N ASN A 430 10.27 -3.10 -23.59
CA ASN A 430 9.67 -1.76 -23.50
C ASN A 430 9.59 -1.06 -24.86
N ARG A 431 10.57 -1.27 -25.76
CA ARG A 431 10.49 -0.79 -27.15
C ARG A 431 9.32 -1.43 -27.89
N PHE A 432 9.16 -2.74 -27.76
CA PHE A 432 8.00 -3.46 -28.29
C PHE A 432 6.68 -2.90 -27.75
N VAL A 433 6.52 -2.79 -26.42
CA VAL A 433 5.27 -2.31 -25.81
C VAL A 433 4.93 -0.90 -26.25
N ARG A 434 5.89 0.04 -26.25
CA ARG A 434 5.66 1.41 -26.73
C ARG A 434 5.15 1.41 -28.17
N LYS A 435 5.79 0.61 -29.04
CA LYS A 435 5.39 0.54 -30.45
C LYS A 435 4.04 -0.15 -30.64
N ALA A 436 3.76 -1.20 -29.88
CA ALA A 436 2.46 -1.88 -29.88
C ALA A 436 1.33 -0.96 -29.43
N VAL A 437 1.54 -0.16 -28.37
CA VAL A 437 0.57 0.84 -27.89
C VAL A 437 0.35 1.93 -28.96
N GLU A 438 1.42 2.47 -29.56
CA GLU A 438 1.31 3.42 -30.69
C GLU A 438 0.44 2.84 -31.81
N MET A 439 0.64 1.57 -32.14
CA MET A 439 -0.09 0.87 -33.20
C MET A 439 -1.55 0.56 -32.82
N SER A 440 -1.84 0.28 -31.55
CA SER A 440 -3.20 -0.02 -31.07
C SER A 440 -4.17 1.15 -31.23
N SER A 441 -3.66 2.38 -31.28
CA SER A 441 -4.47 3.59 -31.52
C SER A 441 -5.09 3.67 -32.93
N ARG A 442 -4.66 2.79 -33.84
CA ARG A 442 -5.07 2.79 -35.25
C ARG A 442 -6.01 1.60 -35.50
N SER A 443 -7.15 1.84 -36.14
CA SER A 443 -8.05 0.76 -36.55
C SER A 443 -7.33 -0.23 -37.48
N GLN A 444 -7.44 -1.53 -37.18
CA GLN A 444 -6.97 -2.67 -37.97
C GLN A 444 -5.47 -2.63 -38.34
N GLN A 445 -4.63 -3.32 -37.56
CA GLN A 445 -3.22 -3.53 -37.88
C GLN A 445 -2.98 -4.96 -38.35
N THR A 446 -2.49 -5.14 -39.58
CA THR A 446 -2.05 -6.46 -40.05
C THR A 446 -0.68 -6.82 -39.44
N LEU A 447 -0.42 -8.12 -39.24
CA LEU A 447 0.89 -8.59 -38.73
C LEU A 447 2.06 -8.14 -39.63
N ALA A 448 1.86 -8.06 -40.95
CA ALA A 448 2.88 -7.56 -41.87
C ALA A 448 3.21 -6.08 -41.60
N ARG A 449 2.19 -5.24 -41.36
CA ARG A 449 2.39 -3.84 -40.99
C ARG A 449 3.06 -3.70 -39.63
N MET A 450 2.72 -4.56 -38.68
CA MET A 450 3.39 -4.63 -37.38
C MET A 450 4.86 -4.96 -37.53
N ASN A 451 5.21 -6.00 -38.29
CA ASN A 451 6.59 -6.36 -38.55
C ASN A 451 7.36 -5.17 -39.18
N THR A 452 6.80 -4.50 -40.19
CA THR A 452 7.43 -3.32 -40.81
C THR A 452 7.63 -2.17 -39.82
N GLN A 453 6.65 -1.91 -38.95
CA GLN A 453 6.77 -0.87 -37.92
C GLN A 453 7.78 -1.24 -36.83
N MET A 454 7.91 -2.53 -36.48
CA MET A 454 8.87 -3.00 -35.48
C MET A 454 10.33 -2.85 -35.95
N LEU A 455 10.58 -2.82 -37.26
CA LEU A 455 11.90 -2.48 -37.81
C LEU A 455 12.39 -1.11 -37.31
N SER A 456 11.48 -0.13 -37.17
CA SER A 456 11.82 1.22 -36.71
C SER A 456 12.31 1.28 -35.25
N VAL A 457 12.05 0.24 -34.47
CA VAL A 457 12.49 0.13 -33.06
C VAL A 457 13.55 -0.96 -32.86
N GLY A 458 14.13 -1.45 -33.96
CA GLY A 458 15.34 -2.30 -33.97
C GLY A 458 15.10 -3.80 -34.17
N PHE A 459 13.84 -4.26 -34.25
CA PHE A 459 13.56 -5.66 -34.57
C PHE A 459 13.93 -5.96 -36.03
N SER A 460 14.22 -7.22 -36.34
CA SER A 460 14.41 -7.68 -37.71
C SER A 460 13.24 -8.55 -38.18
N PRO A 461 13.14 -8.86 -39.50
CA PRO A 461 12.16 -9.83 -39.99
C PRO A 461 12.28 -11.20 -39.30
N SER A 462 13.49 -11.59 -38.92
CA SER A 462 13.77 -12.86 -38.23
C SER A 462 13.20 -12.90 -36.81
N ASP A 463 12.88 -11.75 -36.19
CA ASP A 463 12.23 -11.67 -34.88
C ASP A 463 10.70 -11.83 -34.95
N SER A 464 10.12 -12.10 -36.13
CA SER A 464 8.67 -12.27 -36.29
C SER A 464 8.04 -13.29 -35.32
N PRO A 465 8.66 -14.44 -34.99
CA PRO A 465 8.13 -15.35 -33.98
C PRO A 465 8.00 -14.73 -32.58
N ILE A 466 9.00 -13.95 -32.16
CA ILE A 466 8.98 -13.21 -30.89
C ILE A 466 7.82 -12.21 -30.89
N ILE A 467 7.74 -11.39 -31.94
CA ILE A 467 6.71 -10.35 -32.08
C ILE A 467 5.31 -10.97 -32.00
N ARG A 468 5.08 -12.08 -32.72
CA ARG A 468 3.80 -12.79 -32.74
C ARG A 468 3.41 -13.30 -31.34
N ASN A 469 4.33 -13.97 -30.65
CA ASN A 469 4.04 -14.50 -29.32
C ASN A 469 3.81 -13.37 -28.30
N TRP A 470 4.60 -12.30 -28.36
CA TRP A 470 4.46 -11.16 -27.46
C TRP A 470 3.15 -10.39 -27.68
N ALA A 471 2.71 -10.23 -28.93
CA ALA A 471 1.40 -9.65 -29.26
C ALA A 471 0.27 -10.47 -28.64
N ARG A 472 0.28 -11.81 -28.85
CA ARG A 472 -0.71 -12.73 -28.26
C ARG A 472 -0.77 -12.63 -26.73
N ILE A 473 0.38 -12.48 -26.07
CA ILE A 473 0.45 -12.32 -24.60
C ILE A 473 -0.10 -10.96 -24.17
N ALA A 474 0.18 -9.89 -24.92
CA ALA A 474 -0.38 -8.57 -24.65
C ALA A 474 -1.92 -8.58 -24.76
N ASP A 475 -2.46 -9.22 -25.81
CA ASP A 475 -3.90 -9.35 -26.03
C ASP A 475 -4.59 -10.16 -24.93
N ALA A 476 -3.99 -11.30 -24.53
CA ALA A 476 -4.51 -12.12 -23.44
C ALA A 476 -4.58 -11.35 -22.12
N ASN A 477 -3.60 -10.49 -21.85
CA ASN A 477 -3.59 -9.66 -20.64
C ASN A 477 -4.61 -8.50 -20.71
N ALA A 478 -4.85 -7.93 -21.90
CA ALA A 478 -5.83 -6.86 -22.09
C ALA A 478 -7.28 -7.34 -21.92
N ASN A 479 -7.58 -8.58 -22.36
CA ASN A 479 -8.91 -9.17 -22.23
C ASN A 479 -9.32 -9.48 -20.78
N ILE A 480 -8.34 -9.65 -19.88
CA ILE A 480 -8.59 -9.83 -18.44
C ILE A 480 -9.06 -8.51 -17.77
N THR A 481 -8.78 -7.36 -18.39
CA THR A 481 -9.13 -6.02 -17.86
C THR A 481 -10.37 -5.37 -18.49
N SER A 482 -11.12 -6.10 -19.35
CA SER A 482 -12.35 -5.73 -20.06
C SER A 482 -12.23 -4.76 -21.27
N THR A 483 -12.83 -5.22 -22.38
CA THR A 483 -13.24 -4.55 -23.64
C THR A 483 -12.30 -3.51 -24.28
N SER A 484 -11.49 -3.98 -25.25
CA SER A 484 -11.21 -3.36 -26.57
C SER A 484 -9.76 -3.49 -27.07
N ILE A 485 -9.24 -4.72 -27.20
CA ILE A 485 -8.14 -4.98 -28.15
C ILE A 485 -8.48 -6.27 -28.93
N ASN A 486 -9.46 -6.18 -29.82
CA ASN A 486 -9.70 -7.19 -30.88
C ASN A 486 -8.97 -6.80 -32.17
N CYS A 487 -7.76 -6.24 -32.06
CA CYS A 487 -7.06 -5.63 -33.21
C CYS A 487 -5.97 -6.51 -33.85
N PHE A 488 -5.67 -7.68 -33.30
CA PHE A 488 -4.46 -8.44 -33.66
C PHE A 488 -4.70 -9.88 -34.14
N LEU A 489 -5.95 -10.27 -34.40
CA LEU A 489 -6.31 -11.52 -35.07
C LEU A 489 -7.03 -11.26 -36.39
#